data_AF-A0A183HCY6-F1
#
_entry.id   AF-A0A183HCY6-F1
#
_cell.length_a   1.000
_cell.length_b   1.000
_cell.length_c   1.000
_cell.angle_alpha   90.00
_cell.angle_beta   90.00
_cell.angle_gamma   90.00
#
_symmetry.space_group_name_H-M   'P 1'
#
loop_
_entity.id
_entity.type
_entity.pdbx_description
1 polymer ?
#
loop_
_entity_poly.entity_id
_entity_poly.type
_entity_poly.pdbx_seq_one_letter_code
_entity_poly.pdbx_strand_id
1 'polypeptide(L)'
;MDKSWRDGIAFNALIHRIKPELIDMDIVHRNTPKVNLEQAFRLAKEHLHIRPLLDVEDMLRDKSDKRSVITYVSQFIRTLKHLRPIATCPMIDVHSLISWMEDTLNILRSSIAIPLYDQYQIYLSLRKQYFEHRNAYYSLREHASTLPESEWNQIETK
;
A
#
# COMPACT_ATOMS: atom_id res chain seq x y z
N MET A 1 -14.14 7.95 20.51
CA MET A 1 -13.12 7.94 19.44
C MET A 1 -12.03 7.02 19.92
N ASP A 2 -11.65 6.05 19.10
CA ASP A 2 -10.83 4.93 19.52
C ASP A 2 -9.47 5.44 20.02
N LYS A 3 -9.04 4.95 21.19
CA LYS A 3 -7.83 5.38 21.90
C LYS A 3 -6.56 5.38 21.01
N SER A 4 -6.59 4.62 19.91
CA SER A 4 -5.50 4.34 18.97
C SER A 4 -4.90 5.53 18.23
N TRP A 5 -5.58 6.69 18.14
CA TRP A 5 -5.00 7.91 17.53
C TRP A 5 -4.57 8.95 18.56
N ARG A 6 -5.13 8.88 19.77
CA ARG A 6 -4.91 9.85 20.84
C ARG A 6 -3.55 9.67 21.51
N ASP A 7 -3.03 8.44 21.54
CA ASP A 7 -1.69 8.12 22.06
C ASP A 7 -0.54 8.59 21.14
N GLY A 8 -0.86 9.04 19.92
CA GLY A 8 0.10 9.49 18.92
C GLY A 8 0.95 8.37 18.30
N ILE A 9 0.79 7.11 18.73
CA ILE A 9 1.61 5.98 18.26
C ILE A 9 1.31 5.72 16.79
N ALA A 10 0.02 5.72 16.41
CA ALA A 10 -0.40 5.48 15.03
C ALA A 10 0.17 6.52 14.05
N PHE A 11 0.27 7.80 14.44
CA PHE A 11 0.87 8.83 13.58
C PHE A 11 2.37 8.62 13.39
N ASN A 12 3.09 8.30 14.47
CA ASN A 12 4.51 7.98 14.38
C ASN A 12 4.75 6.71 13.53
N ALA A 13 3.90 5.69 13.66
CA ALA A 13 3.98 4.49 12.82
C ALA A 13 3.78 4.78 11.33
N LEU A 14 2.88 5.71 10.97
CA LEU A 14 2.69 6.15 9.58
C LEU A 14 3.94 6.83 9.03
N ILE A 15 4.58 7.69 9.82
CA ILE A 15 5.82 8.38 9.42
C ILE A 15 6.98 7.39 9.32
N HIS A 16 7.14 6.50 10.30
CA HIS A 16 8.14 5.44 10.28
C HIS A 16 7.99 4.55 9.04
N ARG A 17 6.75 4.23 8.64
CA ARG A 17 6.51 3.48 7.40
C ARG A 17 6.97 4.23 6.15
N ILE A 18 6.88 5.56 6.17
CA ILE A 18 7.26 6.42 5.04
C ILE A 18 8.79 6.63 5.00
N LYS A 19 9.40 6.88 6.17
CA LYS A 19 10.82 7.13 6.38
C LYS A 19 11.25 6.54 7.74
N PRO A 20 11.70 5.28 7.75
CA PRO A 20 12.04 4.57 8.99
C PRO A 20 13.12 5.27 9.81
N GLU A 21 14.05 5.97 9.16
CA GLU A 21 15.18 6.64 9.76
C GLU A 21 14.82 7.80 10.70
N LEU A 22 13.59 8.32 10.61
CA LEU A 22 13.15 9.48 11.38
C LEU A 22 12.60 9.12 12.77
N ILE A 23 12.23 7.85 13.00
CA ILE A 23 11.48 7.46 14.18
C ILE A 23 12.00 6.14 14.74
N ASP A 24 12.33 6.16 16.03
CA ASP A 24 12.52 4.95 16.82
C ASP A 24 11.19 4.58 17.50
N MET A 25 10.56 3.50 17.02
CA MET A 25 9.28 3.05 17.57
C MET A 25 9.41 2.56 19.02
N ASP A 26 10.55 2.05 19.47
CA ASP A 26 10.72 1.61 20.86
C ASP A 26 10.65 2.79 21.83
N ILE A 27 11.15 3.95 21.40
CA ILE A 27 11.04 5.20 22.16
C ILE A 27 9.59 5.71 22.16
N VAL A 28 8.92 5.68 21.00
CA VAL A 28 7.52 6.13 20.86
C VAL A 28 6.57 5.37 21.79
N HIS A 29 6.74 4.07 21.98
CA HIS A 29 5.91 3.27 22.88
C HIS A 29 6.08 3.64 24.37
N ARG A 30 7.21 4.26 24.75
CA ARG A 30 7.51 4.68 26.12
C ARG A 30 7.15 6.14 26.40
N ASN A 31 6.90 6.93 25.36
CA ASN A 31 6.62 8.35 25.45
C ASN A 31 5.16 8.65 25.85
N THR A 32 4.93 9.88 26.29
CA THR A 32 3.58 10.35 26.58
C THR A 32 2.83 10.69 25.28
N PRO A 33 1.48 10.62 25.28
CA PRO A 33 0.65 10.96 24.12
C PRO A 33 0.97 12.34 23.53
N LYS A 34 1.17 13.35 24.39
CA LYS A 34 1.50 14.72 23.97
C LYS A 34 2.81 14.77 23.19
N VAL A 35 3.87 14.17 23.73
CA VAL A 35 5.19 14.11 23.08
C VAL A 35 5.12 13.39 21.74
N ASN A 36 4.39 12.27 21.68
CA ASN A 36 4.22 11.51 20.45
C ASN A 36 3.50 12.31 19.36
N LEU A 37 2.43 13.03 19.71
CA LEU A 37 1.67 13.85 18.77
C LEU A 37 2.49 15.05 18.27
N GLU A 38 3.17 15.77 19.17
CA GLU A 38 4.04 16.89 18.82
C GLU A 38 5.17 16.45 17.87
N GLN A 39 5.84 15.34 18.20
CA GLN A 39 6.88 14.76 17.35
C GLN A 39 6.34 14.39 15.98
N ALA A 40 5.21 13.66 15.92
CA ALA A 40 4.65 13.21 14.66
C ALA A 40 4.27 14.39 13.75
N PHE A 41 3.58 15.40 14.29
CA PHE A 41 3.13 16.54 13.50
C PHE A 41 4.31 17.40 13.02
N ARG A 42 5.34 17.55 13.86
CA ARG A 42 6.58 18.23 13.47
C ARG A 42 7.30 17.50 12.34
N LEU A 43 7.55 16.20 12.50
CA LEU A 43 8.25 15.39 11.50
C LEU A 43 7.47 15.30 10.18
N ALA A 44 6.14 15.16 10.25
CA ALA A 44 5.28 15.17 9.07
C ALA A 44 5.39 16.48 8.27
N LYS A 45 5.45 17.63 8.97
CA LYS A 45 5.60 18.94 8.34
C LYS A 45 6.98 19.11 7.70
N GLU A 46 8.03 18.81 8.46
CA GLU A 46 9.43 19.07 8.07
C GLU A 46 9.91 18.11 6.97
N HIS A 47 9.59 16.82 7.09
CA HIS A 47 10.21 15.78 6.26
C HIS A 47 9.29 15.16 5.22
N LEU A 48 7.97 15.27 5.41
CA LEU A 48 6.95 14.72 4.51
C LEU A 48 6.13 15.82 3.80
N HIS A 49 6.38 17.09 4.11
CA HIS A 49 5.65 18.26 3.60
C HIS A 49 4.12 18.18 3.84
N ILE A 50 3.69 17.48 4.89
CA ILE A 50 2.29 17.36 5.29
C ILE A 50 1.99 18.47 6.30
N ARG A 51 1.15 19.44 5.92
CA ARG A 51 0.76 20.52 6.84
C ARG A 51 -0.09 19.98 7.99
N PRO A 52 0.22 20.29 9.26
CA PRO A 52 -0.58 19.84 10.39
C PRO A 52 -1.98 20.43 10.30
N LEU A 53 -3.00 19.56 10.33
CA LEU A 53 -4.43 19.93 10.34
C LEU A 53 -5.07 19.79 11.73
N LEU A 54 -4.34 19.20 12.67
CA LEU A 54 -4.80 18.89 14.01
C LEU A 54 -3.91 19.60 15.01
N ASP A 55 -4.52 20.14 16.06
CA ASP A 55 -3.80 20.58 17.25
C ASP A 55 -3.62 19.39 18.20
N VAL A 56 -2.48 19.35 18.88
CA VAL A 56 -2.17 18.37 19.91
C VAL A 56 -3.16 18.47 21.06
N GLU A 57 -3.52 19.68 21.48
CA GLU A 57 -4.45 19.89 22.59
C GLU A 57 -5.87 19.43 22.24
N ASP A 58 -6.29 19.60 20.97
CA ASP A 58 -7.56 19.09 20.47
C ASP A 58 -7.61 17.56 20.39
N MET A 59 -6.46 16.93 20.10
CA MET A 59 -6.34 15.48 20.06
C MET A 59 -6.38 14.85 21.45
N LEU A 60 -5.87 15.55 22.47
CA LEU A 60 -5.84 15.09 23.86
C LEU A 60 -7.20 15.22 24.56
N ARG A 61 -8.15 15.99 24.01
CA ARG A 61 -9.54 16.05 24.51
C ARG A 61 -10.26 14.72 24.28
N ASP A 62 -11.25 14.44 25.13
CA ASP A 62 -11.95 13.15 25.16
C ASP A 62 -12.81 12.88 23.90
N LYS A 63 -13.13 13.95 23.16
CA LYS A 63 -13.93 13.89 21.93
C LYS A 63 -13.20 14.59 20.77
N SER A 64 -12.12 13.97 20.32
CA SER A 64 -11.50 14.36 19.05
C SER A 64 -12.46 14.24 17.87
N ASP A 65 -12.36 15.14 16.90
CA ASP A 65 -13.23 15.10 15.71
C ASP A 65 -12.78 14.01 14.71
N LYS A 66 -13.68 13.05 14.48
CA LYS A 66 -13.48 11.91 13.56
C LYS A 66 -13.15 12.37 12.15
N ARG A 67 -13.85 13.40 11.67
CA ARG A 67 -13.69 13.88 10.31
C ARG A 67 -12.32 14.50 10.12
N SER A 68 -11.89 15.33 11.06
CA SER A 68 -10.58 15.97 11.02
C SER A 68 -9.43 14.96 11.06
N VAL A 69 -9.52 13.92 11.89
CA VAL A 69 -8.52 12.84 11.93
C VAL A 69 -8.44 12.08 10.60
N ILE A 70 -9.59 11.69 10.04
CA ILE A 70 -9.63 10.98 8.74
C ILE A 70 -9.02 11.84 7.64
N THR A 71 -9.38 13.13 7.58
CA THR A 71 -8.84 14.07 6.60
C THR A 71 -7.32 14.18 6.76
N TYR A 72 -6.81 14.28 7.98
CA TYR A 72 -5.37 14.37 8.20
C TYR A 72 -4.63 13.08 7.82
N VAL A 73 -5.12 11.91 8.26
CA VAL A 73 -4.56 10.60 7.90
C VAL A 73 -4.55 10.37 6.39
N SER A 74 -5.57 10.87 5.67
CA SER A 74 -5.62 10.75 4.21
C SER A 74 -4.40 11.39 3.51
N GLN A 75 -3.81 12.43 4.08
CA GLN A 75 -2.61 13.07 3.55
C GLN A 75 -1.38 12.15 3.67
N PHE A 76 -1.21 11.46 4.81
CA PHE A 76 -0.17 10.44 4.98
C PHE A 76 -0.32 9.31 3.99
N ILE A 77 -1.56 8.84 3.77
CA ILE A 77 -1.82 7.76 2.81
C ILE A 77 -1.52 8.21 1.37
N ARG A 78 -1.78 9.46 1.00
CA ARG A 78 -1.36 10.00 -0.31
C ARG A 78 0.15 9.95 -0.45
N THR A 79 0.89 10.44 0.55
CA THR A 79 2.36 10.38 0.56
C THR A 79 2.85 8.93 0.47
N LEU A 80 2.23 8.00 1.20
CA LEU A 80 2.54 6.57 1.14
C LEU A 80 2.27 5.95 -0.24
N LYS A 81 1.22 6.39 -0.96
CA LYS A 81 0.93 5.98 -2.33
C LYS A 81 1.93 6.56 -3.35
N HIS A 82 2.57 7.68 -3.02
CA HIS A 82 3.69 8.23 -3.79
C HIS A 82 5.02 7.51 -3.49
N LEU A 83 5.14 6.86 -2.33
CA LEU A 83 6.23 5.91 -2.01
C LEU A 83 6.03 4.54 -2.65
N ARG A 84 5.33 4.49 -3.79
CA ARG A 84 5.57 3.39 -4.75
C ARG A 84 7.09 3.34 -4.97
N PRO A 85 7.69 2.15 -4.96
CA PRO A 85 9.14 2.02 -4.98
C PRO A 85 9.68 2.82 -6.16
N ILE A 86 10.49 3.86 -5.90
CA ILE A 86 11.32 4.45 -6.95
C ILE A 86 12.47 3.47 -7.15
N ALA A 87 12.21 2.49 -8.00
CA ALA A 87 13.21 1.81 -8.80
C ALA A 87 12.52 1.43 -10.12
N THR A 88 12.66 2.35 -11.08
CA THR A 88 12.34 2.25 -12.52
C THR A 88 10.85 2.11 -12.84
N CYS A 89 10.39 2.60 -14.00
CA CYS A 89 9.33 1.85 -14.68
C CYS A 89 9.81 0.39 -14.59
N PRO A 90 9.11 -0.53 -13.93
CA PRO A 90 9.37 -1.91 -14.27
C PRO A 90 9.27 -1.89 -15.79
N MET A 91 10.18 -2.51 -16.52
CA MET A 91 9.66 -3.31 -17.62
C MET A 91 8.47 -4.01 -16.98
N ILE A 92 7.24 -3.56 -17.29
CA ILE A 92 6.07 -4.24 -16.81
C ILE A 92 6.40 -5.64 -17.24
N ASP A 93 6.55 -6.57 -16.30
CA ASP A 93 6.92 -7.91 -16.65
C ASP A 93 5.65 -8.57 -17.17
N VAL A 94 5.17 -8.01 -18.29
CA VAL A 94 4.01 -8.42 -19.05
C VAL A 94 4.27 -9.84 -19.49
N HIS A 95 5.51 -10.19 -19.78
CA HIS A 95 5.94 -11.56 -20.06
C HIS A 95 5.66 -12.50 -18.88
N SER A 96 6.07 -12.16 -17.65
CA SER A 96 5.71 -12.97 -16.48
C SER A 96 4.21 -12.97 -16.18
N LEU A 97 3.50 -11.87 -16.41
CA LEU A 97 2.04 -11.82 -16.25
C LEU A 97 1.32 -12.71 -17.28
N ILE A 98 1.74 -12.67 -18.54
CA ILE A 98 1.20 -13.48 -19.64
C ILE A 98 1.51 -14.95 -19.39
N SER A 99 2.77 -15.29 -19.09
CA SER A 99 3.18 -16.66 -18.75
C SER A 99 2.35 -17.20 -17.58
N TRP A 100 2.16 -16.40 -16.52
CA TRP A 100 1.33 -16.78 -15.40
C TRP A 100 -0.15 -16.98 -15.78
N MET A 101 -0.70 -16.14 -16.66
CA MET A 101 -2.07 -16.30 -17.15
C MET A 101 -2.23 -17.57 -17.99
N GLU A 102 -1.27 -17.88 -18.86
CA GLU A 102 -1.25 -19.11 -19.67
C GLU A 102 -1.17 -20.36 -18.80
N ASP A 103 -0.26 -20.36 -17.81
CA ASP A 103 -0.13 -21.45 -16.84
C ASP A 103 -1.41 -21.63 -16.02
N THR A 104 -2.00 -20.52 -15.56
CA THR A 104 -3.27 -20.53 -14.82
C THR A 104 -4.40 -21.12 -15.65
N LEU A 105 -4.51 -20.75 -16.93
CA LEU A 105 -5.52 -21.31 -17.84
C LEU A 105 -5.31 -22.81 -18.07
N ASN A 106 -4.06 -23.25 -18.20
CA ASN A 106 -3.75 -24.68 -18.32
C ASN A 106 -4.08 -25.46 -17.05
N ILE A 107 -3.74 -24.93 -15.88
CA ILE A 107 -4.10 -25.50 -14.57
C ILE A 107 -5.62 -25.63 -14.47
N LEU A 108 -6.37 -24.56 -14.73
CA LEU A 108 -7.83 -24.54 -14.65
C LEU A 108 -8.48 -25.53 -15.64
N ARG A 109 -7.92 -25.64 -16.85
CA ARG A 109 -8.39 -26.60 -17.86
C ARG A 109 -8.13 -28.05 -17.44
N SER A 110 -7.00 -28.31 -16.81
CA SER A 110 -6.64 -29.65 -16.30
C SER A 110 -7.35 -30.01 -14.99
N SER A 111 -7.76 -29.02 -14.19
CA SER A 111 -8.35 -29.22 -12.87
C SER A 111 -9.82 -29.62 -12.89
N ILE A 112 -10.48 -29.62 -14.05
CA ILE A 112 -11.92 -29.97 -14.16
C ILE A 112 -12.17 -31.45 -13.79
N ALA A 113 -11.16 -32.32 -13.93
CA ALA A 113 -11.29 -33.78 -13.74
C ALA A 113 -10.82 -34.30 -12.37
N ILE A 114 -10.28 -33.45 -11.48
CA ILE A 114 -9.77 -33.87 -10.16
C ILE A 114 -10.82 -33.68 -9.04
N PRO A 115 -10.66 -34.32 -7.86
CA PRO A 115 -11.59 -34.19 -6.74
C PRO A 115 -11.81 -32.75 -6.27
N LEU A 116 -13.02 -32.45 -5.79
CA LEU A 116 -13.46 -31.10 -5.39
C LEU A 116 -12.53 -30.42 -4.35
N TYR A 117 -11.99 -31.20 -3.41
CA TYR A 117 -11.07 -30.68 -2.41
C TYR A 117 -9.77 -30.17 -3.04
N ASP A 118 -9.22 -30.91 -3.99
CA ASP A 118 -8.00 -30.52 -4.69
C ASP A 118 -8.25 -29.32 -5.61
N GLN A 119 -9.42 -29.24 -6.25
CA GLN A 119 -9.85 -28.05 -6.99
C GLN A 119 -9.90 -26.81 -6.08
N TYR A 120 -10.40 -26.96 -4.85
CA TYR A 120 -10.45 -25.87 -3.88
C TYR A 120 -9.04 -25.42 -3.45
N GLN A 121 -8.11 -26.35 -3.25
CA GLN A 121 -6.71 -26.01 -2.95
C GLN A 121 -6.05 -25.23 -4.09
N ILE A 122 -6.29 -25.65 -5.34
CA ILE A 122 -5.82 -24.94 -6.53
C ILE A 122 -6.41 -23.53 -6.59
N TYR A 123 -7.71 -23.38 -6.32
CA TYR A 123 -8.34 -22.06 -6.26
C TYR A 123 -7.68 -21.16 -5.20
N LEU A 124 -7.41 -21.68 -4.00
CA LEU A 124 -6.75 -20.90 -2.94
C LEU A 124 -5.33 -20.47 -3.36
N SER A 125 -4.56 -21.35 -3.99
CA SER A 125 -3.22 -21.01 -4.49
C SER A 125 -3.27 -19.96 -5.60
N LEU A 126 -4.18 -20.11 -6.56
CA LEU A 126 -4.36 -19.15 -7.65
C LEU A 126 -4.85 -17.79 -7.13
N ARG A 127 -5.74 -17.78 -6.14
CA ARG A 127 -6.20 -16.55 -5.49
C ARG A 127 -5.07 -15.81 -4.77
N LYS A 128 -4.15 -16.54 -4.13
CA LYS A 128 -2.96 -15.94 -3.51
C LYS A 128 -2.05 -15.32 -4.57
N GLN A 129 -1.74 -16.05 -5.64
CA GLN A 129 -0.91 -15.59 -6.75
C GLN A 129 -1.53 -14.38 -7.48
N TYR A 130 -2.86 -14.35 -7.64
CA TYR A 130 -3.55 -13.18 -8.19
C TYR A 130 -3.23 -11.90 -7.41
N PHE A 131 -3.16 -11.96 -6.07
CA PHE A 131 -2.82 -10.78 -5.27
C PHE A 131 -1.37 -10.30 -5.46
N GLU A 132 -0.49 -11.19 -5.89
CA GLU A 132 0.91 -10.91 -6.24
C GLU A 132 1.00 -10.27 -7.63
N HIS A 133 0.24 -10.77 -8.61
CA HIS A 133 0.27 -10.31 -10.01
C HIS A 133 -0.69 -9.15 -10.35
N ARG A 134 -1.71 -8.86 -9.51
CA ARG A 134 -2.73 -7.82 -9.79
C ARG A 134 -2.15 -6.43 -10.05
N ASN A 135 -1.01 -6.11 -9.42
CA ASN A 135 -0.38 -4.80 -9.57
C ASN A 135 0.16 -4.62 -10.99
N ALA A 136 0.73 -5.66 -11.58
CA ALA A 136 1.19 -5.65 -12.98
C ALA A 136 -0.01 -5.50 -13.93
N TYR A 137 -1.11 -6.21 -13.68
CA TYR A 137 -2.35 -6.06 -14.45
C TYR A 137 -2.92 -4.64 -14.40
N TYR A 138 -3.07 -4.06 -13.21
CA TYR A 138 -3.60 -2.69 -13.09
C TYR A 138 -2.65 -1.65 -13.69
N SER A 139 -1.34 -1.86 -13.57
CA SER A 139 -0.34 -1.01 -14.21
C SER A 139 -0.45 -1.08 -15.73
N LEU A 140 -0.52 -2.28 -16.32
CA LEU A 140 -0.72 -2.47 -17.76
C LEU A 140 -2.01 -1.80 -18.23
N ARG A 141 -3.12 -2.02 -17.51
CA ARG A 141 -4.43 -1.44 -17.85
C ARG A 141 -4.43 0.09 -17.82
N GLU A 142 -3.74 0.70 -16.85
CA GLU A 142 -3.66 2.16 -16.70
C GLU A 142 -2.80 2.81 -17.80
N HIS A 143 -1.77 2.11 -18.27
CA HIS A 143 -0.81 2.63 -19.26
C HIS A 143 -1.05 2.09 -20.68
N ALA A 144 -2.02 1.19 -20.89
CA ALA A 144 -2.31 0.56 -22.18
C ALA A 144 -2.54 1.56 -23.32
N SER A 145 -3.16 2.70 -23.03
CA SER A 145 -3.39 3.78 -24.00
C SER A 145 -2.18 4.66 -24.30
N THR A 146 -1.09 4.51 -23.53
CA THR A 146 0.14 5.31 -23.62
C THR A 146 1.36 4.49 -24.04
N LEU A 147 1.23 3.16 -24.16
CA LEU A 147 2.32 2.28 -24.57
C LEU A 147 2.63 2.50 -26.07
N PRO A 148 3.90 2.72 -26.44
CA PRO A 148 4.29 2.82 -27.84
C PRO A 148 4.03 1.49 -28.57
N GLU A 149 3.68 1.57 -29.85
CA GLU A 149 3.35 0.42 -30.71
C GLU A 149 4.49 -0.63 -30.77
N SER A 150 5.75 -0.19 -30.59
CA SER A 150 6.92 -1.07 -30.48
C SER A 150 6.93 -1.98 -29.25
N GLU A 151 6.25 -1.61 -28.16
CA GLU A 151 6.11 -2.45 -26.96
C GLU A 151 4.93 -3.41 -27.10
N TRP A 152 3.86 -3.03 -27.80
CA TRP A 152 2.77 -3.94 -28.17
C TRP A 152 3.25 -5.08 -29.06
N ASN A 153 4.10 -4.79 -30.04
CA ASN A 153 4.67 -5.80 -30.93
C ASN A 153 5.50 -6.85 -30.20
N GLN A 154 6.12 -6.53 -29.05
CA GLN A 154 6.87 -7.47 -28.22
C GLN A 154 5.97 -8.44 -27.45
N ILE A 155 4.74 -8.02 -27.15
CA ILE A 155 3.73 -8.87 -26.51
C ILE A 155 3.16 -9.87 -27.51
N GLU A 156 3.02 -9.49 -28.78
CA GLU A 156 2.43 -10.33 -29.83
C GLU A 156 3.42 -11.31 -30.50
N THR A 157 4.74 -11.18 -30.29
CA THR A 157 5.73 -12.01 -31.02
C THR A 157 5.94 -13.43 -30.47
N LYS A 158 5.01 -13.99 -29.69
CA LYS A 158 5.09 -15.37 -29.23
C LYS A 158 3.80 -16.16 -29.46
#